data_AF-A0A0B8PBG9-F1
#
_entry.id   AF-A0A0B8PBG9-F1
#
_cell.length_a   1.000
_cell.length_b   1.000
_cell.length_c   1.000
_cell.angle_alpha   90.00
_cell.angle_beta   90.00
_cell.angle_gamma   90.00
#
_symmetry.space_group_name_H-M   'P 1'
#
loop_
_entity.id
_entity.type
_entity.pdbx_description
1 polymer ?
#
loop_
_entity_poly.entity_id
_entity_poly.type
_entity_poly.pdbx_seq_one_letter_code
_entity_poly.pdbx_strand_id
1 'polypeptide(L)'
;MSLEGEKKEAALNELYLAMKRPAKSPMGKEALQYSSGFREHYTDDIGLFAPLMLNTIELAPGEAMFLHAETPHAYVQGTGLEIMANSDNVLRAGLTPKYIDVAELIDNTVFEPIHPQDIRLTPTTTGGKLSYPIPVEDFGFEILTVIDETGAEHLRSAEILFCIEGEVEVSTHEKSVQLKAGESVFVSHEAGTYRYQGRGALARAFN
;
A
#
# COMPACT_ATOMS: atom_id res chain seq x y z
N MET A 1 -19.23 13.87 1.52
CA MET A 1 -19.39 13.05 2.73
C MET A 1 -20.35 13.63 3.78
N SER A 2 -21.03 14.75 3.53
CA SER A 2 -21.92 15.41 4.50
C SER A 2 -23.42 15.03 4.37
N LEU A 3 -23.74 13.85 3.85
CA LEU A 3 -25.15 13.43 3.76
C LEU A 3 -25.59 12.88 5.12
N GLU A 4 -26.66 13.47 5.66
CA GLU A 4 -27.27 13.07 6.93
C GLU A 4 -28.79 12.88 6.77
N GLY A 5 -29.38 12.18 7.73
CA GLY A 5 -30.83 11.96 7.82
C GLY A 5 -31.44 11.39 6.53
N GLU A 6 -32.62 11.91 6.16
CA GLU A 6 -33.40 11.44 5.01
C GLU A 6 -32.63 11.51 3.68
N LYS A 7 -31.74 12.50 3.51
CA LYS A 7 -30.93 12.63 2.29
C LYS A 7 -29.94 11.49 2.14
N LYS A 8 -29.31 11.08 3.25
CA LYS A 8 -28.40 9.93 3.28
C LYS A 8 -29.16 8.65 2.96
N GLU A 9 -30.31 8.46 3.59
CA GLU A 9 -31.16 7.28 3.40
C GLU A 9 -31.64 7.16 1.95
N ALA A 10 -32.11 8.27 1.36
CA ALA A 10 -32.54 8.31 -0.03
C ALA A 10 -31.38 7.97 -0.99
N ALA A 11 -30.20 8.54 -0.78
CA ALA A 11 -29.02 8.26 -1.60
C ALA A 11 -28.63 6.78 -1.52
N LEU A 12 -28.54 6.22 -0.31
CA LEU A 12 -28.21 4.81 -0.11
C LEU A 12 -29.23 3.88 -0.77
N ASN A 13 -30.52 4.20 -0.67
CA ASN A 13 -31.57 3.45 -1.34
C ASN A 13 -31.40 3.43 -2.87
N GLU A 14 -31.04 4.57 -3.48
CA GLU A 14 -30.72 4.63 -4.91
C GLU A 14 -29.48 3.80 -5.27
N LEU A 15 -28.43 3.84 -4.44
CA LEU A 15 -27.25 2.99 -4.62
C LEU A 15 -27.62 1.50 -4.57
N TYR A 16 -28.46 1.11 -3.61
CA TYR A 16 -28.94 -0.27 -3.46
C TYR A 16 -29.80 -0.72 -4.64
N LEU A 17 -30.58 0.17 -5.23
CA LEU A 17 -31.31 -0.10 -6.47
C LEU A 17 -30.35 -0.22 -7.67
N ALA A 18 -29.33 0.63 -7.74
CA ALA A 18 -28.32 0.61 -8.80
C ALA A 18 -27.54 -0.71 -8.81
N MET A 19 -27.19 -1.26 -7.65
CA MET A 19 -26.51 -2.56 -7.51
C MET A 19 -27.29 -3.73 -8.12
N LYS A 20 -28.63 -3.62 -8.22
CA LYS A 20 -29.50 -4.67 -8.80
C LYS A 20 -29.70 -4.54 -10.30
N ARG A 21 -29.27 -3.43 -10.91
CA ARG A 21 -29.44 -3.15 -12.34
C ARG A 21 -28.17 -3.55 -13.10
N PRO A 22 -28.28 -3.91 -14.40
CA PRO A 22 -27.10 -4.08 -15.23
C PRO A 22 -26.28 -2.78 -15.27
N ALA A 23 -24.99 -2.87 -14.95
CA ALA A 23 -24.08 -1.75 -15.05
C ALA A 23 -23.90 -1.31 -16.51
N LYS A 24 -23.72 -0.01 -16.73
CA LYS A 24 -23.59 0.58 -18.08
C LYS A 24 -22.16 0.47 -18.65
N SER A 25 -21.18 0.16 -17.82
CA SER A 25 -19.77 0.02 -18.21
C SER A 25 -19.05 -1.02 -17.33
N PRO A 26 -17.90 -1.57 -17.78
CA PRO A 26 -17.07 -2.45 -16.95
C PRO A 26 -16.65 -1.79 -15.63
N MET A 27 -16.17 -0.54 -15.67
CA MET A 27 -15.80 0.21 -14.46
C MET A 27 -16.98 0.39 -13.50
N GLY A 28 -18.17 0.73 -14.03
CA GLY A 28 -19.37 0.86 -13.20
C GLY A 28 -19.80 -0.47 -12.59
N LYS A 29 -19.57 -1.59 -13.29
CA LYS A 29 -19.84 -2.93 -12.75
C LYS A 29 -18.93 -3.23 -11.57
N GLU A 30 -17.64 -2.99 -11.73
CA GLU A 30 -16.62 -3.21 -10.70
C GLU A 30 -16.88 -2.35 -9.46
N ALA A 31 -17.12 -1.04 -9.64
CA ALA A 31 -17.42 -0.14 -8.54
C ALA A 31 -18.67 -0.57 -7.74
N LEU A 32 -19.74 -1.00 -8.42
CA LEU A 32 -20.94 -1.51 -7.75
C LEU A 32 -20.71 -2.85 -7.04
N GLN A 33 -19.80 -3.70 -7.56
CA GLN A 33 -19.40 -4.93 -6.88
C GLN A 33 -18.66 -4.64 -5.57
N TYR A 34 -17.68 -3.72 -5.59
CA TYR A 34 -17.01 -3.28 -4.36
C TYR A 34 -17.99 -2.64 -3.37
N SER A 35 -18.87 -1.76 -3.85
CA SER A 35 -19.89 -1.13 -3.01
C SER A 35 -20.79 -2.18 -2.34
N SER A 36 -21.16 -3.24 -3.07
CA SER A 36 -21.96 -4.34 -2.53
C SER A 36 -21.19 -5.15 -1.49
N GLY A 37 -19.91 -5.44 -1.73
CA GLY A 37 -19.06 -6.15 -0.76
C GLY A 37 -18.84 -5.34 0.51
N PHE A 38 -18.55 -4.04 0.38
CA PHE A 38 -18.39 -3.15 1.53
C PHE A 38 -19.64 -3.10 2.40
N ARG A 39 -20.83 -3.16 1.79
CA ARG A 39 -22.10 -3.15 2.53
C ARG A 39 -22.23 -4.32 3.51
N GLU A 40 -21.60 -5.45 3.26
CA GLU A 40 -21.61 -6.60 4.17
C GLU A 40 -20.92 -6.29 5.51
N HIS A 41 -20.02 -5.31 5.52
CA HIS A 41 -19.24 -4.90 6.68
C HIS A 41 -19.62 -3.50 7.21
N TYR A 42 -20.11 -2.63 6.33
CA TYR A 42 -20.36 -1.21 6.58
C TYR A 42 -21.80 -0.84 6.20
N THR A 43 -22.76 -1.39 6.96
CA THR A 43 -24.19 -1.14 6.74
C THR A 43 -24.52 0.35 6.81
N ASP A 44 -25.13 0.87 5.76
CA ASP A 44 -25.58 2.27 5.64
C ASP A 44 -24.46 3.31 5.85
N ASP A 45 -23.22 2.96 5.51
CA ASP A 45 -22.08 3.90 5.50
C ASP A 45 -22.05 4.73 4.20
N ILE A 46 -21.67 6.00 4.28
CA ILE A 46 -21.57 6.87 3.09
C ILE A 46 -20.35 6.51 2.22
N GLY A 47 -19.35 5.84 2.80
CA GLY A 47 -18.20 5.26 2.12
C GLY A 47 -18.57 4.17 1.13
N LEU A 48 -19.81 3.65 1.15
CA LEU A 48 -20.29 2.73 0.09
C LEU A 48 -20.29 3.38 -1.30
N PHE A 49 -20.23 4.71 -1.39
CA PHE A 49 -20.07 5.42 -2.67
C PHE A 49 -18.60 5.57 -3.10
N ALA A 50 -17.63 5.27 -2.25
CA ALA A 50 -16.21 5.50 -2.54
C ALA A 50 -15.72 4.82 -3.84
N PRO A 51 -16.09 3.57 -4.17
CA PRO A 51 -15.69 2.95 -5.43
C PRO A 51 -16.20 3.66 -6.69
N LEU A 52 -17.24 4.51 -6.57
CA LEU A 52 -17.77 5.30 -7.68
C LEU A 52 -16.98 6.61 -7.91
N MET A 53 -16.12 6.99 -6.96
CA MET A 53 -15.37 8.24 -6.96
C MET A 53 -13.85 8.01 -7.02
N LEU A 54 -13.36 6.93 -6.40
CA LEU A 54 -11.95 6.58 -6.32
C LEU A 54 -11.60 5.48 -7.32
N ASN A 55 -10.35 5.47 -7.77
CA ASN A 55 -9.84 4.40 -8.62
C ASN A 55 -9.79 3.08 -7.85
N THR A 56 -10.29 2.01 -8.46
CA THR A 56 -10.12 0.63 -7.97
C THR A 56 -8.86 0.05 -8.61
N ILE A 57 -7.88 -0.32 -7.79
CA ILE A 57 -6.57 -0.78 -8.26
C ILE A 57 -6.25 -2.13 -7.62
N GLU A 58 -5.99 -3.12 -8.46
CA GLU A 58 -5.40 -4.39 -8.06
C GLU A 58 -3.90 -4.35 -8.34
N LEU A 59 -3.08 -4.67 -7.32
CA LEU A 59 -1.63 -4.78 -7.45
C LEU A 59 -1.26 -6.26 -7.58
N ALA A 60 -0.55 -6.61 -8.64
CA ALA A 60 0.06 -7.93 -8.76
C ALA A 60 1.28 -8.05 -7.82
N PRO A 61 1.73 -9.26 -7.45
CA PRO A 61 2.98 -9.43 -6.70
C PRO A 61 4.16 -8.70 -7.37
N GLY A 62 4.82 -7.83 -6.62
CA GLY A 62 5.91 -6.97 -7.11
C GLY A 62 5.48 -5.63 -7.69
N GLU A 63 4.17 -5.38 -7.91
CA GLU A 63 3.69 -4.01 -8.14
C GLU A 63 3.61 -3.25 -6.81
N ALA A 64 3.82 -1.94 -6.88
CA ALA A 64 3.72 -1.05 -5.74
C ALA A 64 3.04 0.26 -6.15
N MET A 65 2.54 0.99 -5.17
CA MET A 65 2.00 2.34 -5.33
C MET A 65 2.51 3.23 -4.20
N PHE A 66 2.64 4.52 -4.45
CA PHE A 66 2.92 5.51 -3.42
C PHE A 66 1.64 6.27 -3.08
N LEU A 67 1.34 6.40 -1.80
CA LEU A 67 0.16 7.10 -1.31
C LEU A 67 0.55 8.54 -1.00
N HIS A 68 0.16 9.46 -1.89
CA HIS A 68 0.39 10.87 -1.69
C HIS A 68 -0.44 11.42 -0.52
N ALA A 69 0.07 12.46 0.14
CA ALA A 69 -0.70 13.24 1.09
C ALA A 69 -1.98 13.76 0.43
N GLU A 70 -2.99 14.05 1.26
CA GLU A 70 -4.26 14.65 0.82
C GLU A 70 -5.05 13.82 -0.22
N THR A 71 -4.71 12.52 -0.36
CA THR A 71 -5.33 11.59 -1.31
C THR A 71 -6.04 10.46 -0.56
N PRO A 72 -7.38 10.43 -0.53
CA PRO A 72 -8.13 9.34 0.08
C PRO A 72 -7.82 7.98 -0.56
N HIS A 73 -7.56 6.98 0.27
CA HIS A 73 -7.27 5.61 -0.16
C HIS A 73 -7.79 4.60 0.86
N ALA A 74 -7.93 3.34 0.44
CA ALA A 74 -8.30 2.24 1.31
C ALA A 74 -7.68 0.94 0.81
N TYR A 75 -7.08 0.18 1.72
CA TYR A 75 -6.71 -1.22 1.46
C TYR A 75 -7.94 -2.10 1.63
N VAL A 76 -8.30 -2.84 0.58
CA VAL A 76 -9.55 -3.60 0.53
C VAL A 76 -9.33 -5.07 0.83
N GLN A 77 -8.40 -5.71 0.12
CA GLN A 77 -8.16 -7.15 0.21
C GLN A 77 -6.75 -7.48 -0.27
N GLY A 78 -6.13 -8.48 0.36
CA GLY A 78 -4.84 -9.02 -0.04
C GLY A 78 -3.77 -8.87 1.05
N THR A 79 -2.52 -9.08 0.64
CA THR A 79 -1.34 -8.94 1.50
C THR A 79 -0.29 -8.14 0.74
N GLY A 80 0.29 -7.13 1.38
CA GLY A 80 1.36 -6.32 0.83
C GLY A 80 2.36 -5.94 1.93
N LEU A 81 3.53 -5.44 1.52
CA LEU A 81 4.44 -4.75 2.42
C LEU A 81 4.09 -3.27 2.42
N GLU A 82 3.96 -2.70 3.60
CA GLU A 82 3.72 -1.27 3.80
C GLU A 82 4.96 -0.66 4.47
N ILE A 83 5.43 0.44 3.89
CA ILE A 83 6.49 1.27 4.46
C ILE A 83 5.94 2.69 4.58
N MET A 84 6.13 3.28 5.75
CA MET A 84 5.61 4.61 6.07
C MET A 84 6.59 5.35 6.96
N ALA A 85 6.55 6.67 6.90
CA ALA A 85 7.15 7.50 7.92
C ALA A 85 6.49 7.23 9.29
N ASN A 86 7.19 7.56 10.38
CA ASN A 86 6.64 7.45 11.74
C ASN A 86 5.59 8.54 11.99
N SER A 87 4.39 8.36 11.44
CA SER A 87 3.23 9.26 11.55
C SER A 87 1.97 8.45 11.74
N ASP A 88 1.08 8.90 12.63
CA ASP A 88 -0.24 8.32 12.87
C ASP A 88 -1.38 9.29 12.54
N ASN A 89 -1.08 10.36 11.79
CA ASN A 89 -2.07 11.33 11.33
C ASN A 89 -2.99 10.69 10.28
N VAL A 90 -4.23 10.37 10.68
CA VAL A 90 -5.23 9.74 9.80
C VAL A 90 -6.56 10.46 9.90
N LEU A 91 -6.96 11.10 8.80
CA LEU A 91 -8.34 11.56 8.58
C LEU A 91 -9.13 10.45 7.87
N ARG A 92 -10.29 10.12 8.43
CA ARG A 92 -11.14 9.03 7.92
C ARG A 92 -12.08 9.54 6.86
N ALA A 93 -12.27 8.79 5.77
CA ALA A 93 -13.11 9.18 4.63
C ALA A 93 -14.31 8.24 4.37
N GLY A 94 -14.80 7.56 5.40
CA GLY A 94 -15.91 6.59 5.33
C GLY A 94 -15.43 5.17 5.60
N LEU A 95 -16.33 4.20 5.40
CA LEU A 95 -16.12 2.78 5.72
C LEU A 95 -15.63 2.60 7.15
N THR A 96 -16.27 3.30 8.08
CA THR A 96 -15.85 3.33 9.47
C THR A 96 -17.01 3.68 10.39
N PRO A 97 -17.15 3.01 11.56
CA PRO A 97 -18.12 3.41 12.56
C PRO A 97 -17.65 4.61 13.39
N LYS A 98 -16.40 5.07 13.20
CA LYS A 98 -15.81 6.15 14.00
C LYS A 98 -16.29 7.52 13.49
N TYR A 99 -16.21 8.52 14.35
CA TYR A 99 -16.46 9.91 13.98
C TYR A 99 -15.54 10.35 12.83
N ILE A 100 -16.11 11.12 11.91
CA ILE A 100 -15.41 11.75 10.79
C ILE A 100 -15.61 13.25 10.92
N ASP A 101 -14.51 14.00 11.05
CA ASP A 101 -14.54 15.44 10.86
C ASP A 101 -14.55 15.74 9.36
N VAL A 102 -15.75 15.98 8.83
CA VAL A 102 -15.94 16.16 7.37
C VAL A 102 -15.34 17.48 6.89
N ALA A 103 -15.33 18.52 7.72
CA ALA A 103 -14.76 19.81 7.34
C ALA A 103 -13.23 19.70 7.22
N GLU A 104 -12.58 19.16 8.26
CA GLU A 104 -11.14 18.93 8.26
C GLU A 104 -10.71 18.01 7.12
N LEU A 105 -11.48 16.96 6.84
CA LEU A 105 -11.20 16.06 5.73
C LEU A 105 -11.23 16.77 4.38
N ILE A 106 -12.22 17.65 4.15
CA ILE A 106 -12.31 18.42 2.90
C ILE A 106 -11.15 19.40 2.79
N ASP A 107 -10.79 20.06 3.89
CA ASP A 107 -9.71 21.05 3.92
C ASP A 107 -8.32 20.41 3.67
N ASN A 108 -8.17 19.10 3.93
CA ASN A 108 -6.95 18.31 3.71
C ASN A 108 -7.11 17.26 2.60
N THR A 109 -7.98 17.52 1.61
CA THR A 109 -8.12 16.64 0.43
C THR A 109 -7.93 17.43 -0.86
N VAL A 110 -7.04 16.95 -1.73
CA VAL A 110 -6.89 17.47 -3.09
C VAL A 110 -7.88 16.77 -4.02
N PHE A 111 -8.87 17.52 -4.52
CA PHE A 111 -9.92 17.00 -5.41
C PHE A 111 -9.52 17.03 -6.89
N GLU A 112 -8.35 16.48 -7.21
CA GLU A 112 -7.85 16.36 -8.58
C GLU A 112 -7.86 14.90 -9.04
N PRO A 113 -8.32 14.61 -10.28
CA PRO A 113 -8.36 13.23 -10.77
C PRO A 113 -6.94 12.72 -11.05
N ILE A 114 -6.64 11.52 -10.55
CA ILE A 114 -5.42 10.78 -10.87
C ILE A 114 -5.73 9.74 -11.93
N HIS A 115 -4.98 9.73 -13.04
CA HIS A 115 -5.14 8.69 -14.04
C HIS A 115 -4.66 7.33 -13.49
N PRO A 116 -5.40 6.23 -13.68
CA PRO A 116 -5.03 4.92 -13.13
C PRO A 116 -3.61 4.44 -13.46
N GLN A 117 -3.10 4.81 -14.64
CA GLN A 117 -1.75 4.46 -15.09
C GLN A 117 -0.63 5.14 -14.26
N ASP A 118 -0.93 6.29 -13.64
CA ASP A 118 0.04 7.09 -12.90
C ASP A 118 0.09 6.71 -11.40
N ILE A 119 -0.79 5.79 -10.96
CA ILE A 119 -0.87 5.36 -9.55
C ILE A 119 0.24 4.36 -9.20
N ARG A 120 0.60 3.49 -10.15
CA ARG A 120 1.60 2.44 -9.93
C ARG A 120 3.00 3.00 -10.08
N LEU A 121 3.88 2.63 -9.15
CA LEU A 121 5.30 2.93 -9.26
C LEU A 121 5.92 2.06 -10.36
N THR A 122 6.80 2.66 -11.15
CA THR A 122 7.66 1.94 -12.09
C THR A 122 9.03 1.73 -11.44
N PRO A 123 9.39 0.50 -11.02
CA PRO A 123 10.68 0.25 -10.41
C PRO A 123 11.81 0.35 -11.44
N THR A 124 12.99 0.73 -10.99
CA THR A 124 14.22 0.70 -11.80
C THR A 124 15.07 -0.50 -11.43
N THR A 125 15.56 -1.23 -12.43
CA THR A 125 16.44 -2.38 -12.20
C THR A 125 17.90 -1.98 -12.27
N THR A 126 18.65 -2.14 -11.19
CA THR A 126 20.11 -1.91 -11.16
C THR A 126 20.81 -3.00 -10.37
N GLY A 127 21.79 -3.68 -10.98
CA GLY A 127 22.62 -4.67 -10.28
C GLY A 127 21.83 -5.84 -9.66
N GLY A 128 20.74 -6.28 -10.31
CA GLY A 128 19.88 -7.36 -9.80
C GLY A 128 18.88 -6.92 -8.70
N LYS A 129 18.74 -5.61 -8.48
CA LYS A 129 17.82 -5.02 -7.50
C LYS A 129 16.71 -4.28 -8.23
N LEU A 130 15.50 -4.36 -7.69
CA LEU A 130 14.37 -3.53 -8.08
C LEU A 130 14.25 -2.39 -7.07
N SER A 131 14.56 -1.17 -7.48
CA SER A 131 14.43 0.03 -6.65
C SER A 131 13.14 0.76 -6.99
N TYR A 132 12.33 1.07 -5.98
CA TYR A 132 11.06 1.79 -6.16
C TYR A 132 11.30 3.29 -5.91
N PRO A 133 11.04 4.17 -6.89
CA PRO A 133 11.25 5.60 -6.72
C PRO A 133 10.19 6.17 -5.78
N ILE A 134 10.62 6.66 -4.63
CA ILE A 134 9.75 7.22 -3.59
C ILE A 134 10.01 8.73 -3.51
N PRO A 135 8.99 9.60 -3.60
CA PRO A 135 9.15 11.05 -3.64
C PRO A 135 9.27 11.68 -2.24
N VAL A 136 9.93 10.99 -1.30
CA VAL A 136 10.22 11.49 0.05
C VAL A 136 11.64 11.10 0.46
N GLU A 137 12.21 11.86 1.39
CA GLU A 137 13.56 11.59 1.92
C GLU A 137 13.52 10.66 3.14
N ASP A 138 12.35 10.33 3.68
CA ASP A 138 12.20 9.54 4.91
C ASP A 138 12.70 8.09 4.76
N PHE A 139 12.50 7.48 3.58
CA PHE A 139 12.87 6.09 3.34
C PHE A 139 13.07 5.77 1.85
N GLY A 140 13.88 4.75 1.60
CA GLY A 140 14.03 4.03 0.34
C GLY A 140 13.54 2.59 0.45
N PHE A 141 13.13 2.01 -0.68
CA PHE A 141 12.63 0.64 -0.76
C PHE A 141 13.17 -0.10 -1.97
N GLU A 142 13.75 -1.28 -1.72
CA GLU A 142 14.32 -2.15 -2.74
C GLU A 142 13.91 -3.61 -2.53
N ILE A 143 13.83 -4.35 -3.63
CA ILE A 143 13.75 -5.82 -3.62
C ILE A 143 15.05 -6.39 -4.18
N LEU A 144 15.70 -7.26 -3.41
CA LEU A 144 16.90 -7.99 -3.77
C LEU A 144 16.53 -9.42 -4.14
N THR A 145 16.77 -9.83 -5.38
CA THR A 145 16.66 -11.24 -5.78
C THR A 145 17.96 -11.97 -5.44
N VAL A 146 17.85 -13.08 -4.72
CA VAL A 146 19.00 -13.87 -4.25
C VAL A 146 18.98 -15.24 -4.92
N ILE A 147 20.04 -15.56 -5.67
CA ILE A 147 20.16 -16.78 -6.49
C ILE A 147 21.55 -17.42 -6.33
N ASP A 148 21.85 -17.91 -5.13
CA ASP A 148 23.07 -18.59 -4.67
C ASP A 148 24.38 -17.77 -4.73
N GLU A 149 24.47 -16.81 -5.65
CA GLU A 149 25.55 -15.82 -5.70
C GLU A 149 25.50 -14.89 -4.48
N THR A 150 26.66 -14.67 -3.86
CA THR A 150 26.79 -13.75 -2.73
C THR A 150 26.68 -12.32 -3.21
N GLY A 151 25.62 -11.62 -2.78
CA GLY A 151 25.50 -10.18 -2.90
C GLY A 151 26.06 -9.44 -1.69
N ALA A 152 26.30 -8.13 -1.85
CA ALA A 152 26.78 -7.28 -0.77
C ALA A 152 26.25 -5.84 -0.91
N GLU A 153 25.84 -5.26 0.20
CA GLU A 153 25.43 -3.86 0.28
C GLU A 153 26.34 -3.05 1.19
N HIS A 154 26.55 -1.80 0.82
CA HIS A 154 27.14 -0.79 1.70
C HIS A 154 26.01 -0.01 2.38
N LEU A 155 26.06 0.07 3.71
CA LEU A 155 25.07 0.73 4.53
C LEU A 155 25.31 2.24 4.50
N ARG A 156 24.27 2.99 4.13
CA ARG A 156 24.26 4.47 4.25
C ARG A 156 23.45 4.93 5.46
N SER A 157 22.53 4.10 5.91
CA SER A 157 21.70 4.28 7.08
C SER A 157 21.60 2.96 7.85
N ALA A 158 20.77 2.92 8.89
CA ALA A 158 20.25 1.66 9.38
C ALA A 158 19.26 1.08 8.36
N GLU A 159 19.15 -0.25 8.33
CA GLU A 159 18.29 -0.95 7.37
C GLU A 159 17.51 -2.07 8.04
N ILE A 160 16.32 -2.36 7.50
CA ILE A 160 15.55 -3.56 7.82
C ILE A 160 15.50 -4.42 6.56
N LEU A 161 15.91 -5.68 6.71
CA LEU A 161 15.76 -6.70 5.67
C LEU A 161 14.65 -7.65 6.08
N PHE A 162 13.71 -7.91 5.18
CA PHE A 162 12.60 -8.82 5.36
C PHE A 162 12.64 -9.90 4.28
N CYS A 163 12.68 -11.17 4.66
CA CYS A 163 12.67 -12.28 3.72
C CYS A 163 11.24 -12.52 3.23
N ILE A 164 10.95 -12.16 1.98
CA ILE A 164 9.63 -12.34 1.37
C ILE A 164 9.38 -13.83 1.13
N GLU A 165 10.36 -14.50 0.52
CA GLU A 165 10.27 -15.90 0.15
C GLU A 165 11.64 -16.57 0.19
N GLY A 166 11.64 -17.89 0.32
CA GLY A 166 12.86 -18.68 0.36
C GLY A 166 13.60 -18.59 1.69
N GLU A 167 14.91 -18.72 1.62
CA GLU A 167 15.82 -18.75 2.77
C GLU A 167 17.14 -18.05 2.37
N VAL A 168 17.47 -16.98 3.10
CA VAL A 168 18.61 -16.09 2.81
C VAL A 168 19.41 -15.86 4.08
N GLU A 169 20.70 -16.18 4.03
CA GLU A 169 21.66 -15.85 5.08
C GLU A 169 22.12 -14.41 4.90
N VAL A 170 22.04 -13.62 5.97
CA VAL A 170 22.58 -12.26 6.03
C VAL A 170 23.74 -12.24 7.02
N SER A 171 24.90 -11.77 6.58
CA SER A 171 26.11 -11.73 7.41
C SER A 171 26.82 -10.39 7.38
N THR A 172 27.32 -9.98 8.53
CA THR A 172 28.29 -8.88 8.69
C THR A 172 29.65 -9.47 9.05
N HIS A 173 30.65 -8.62 9.30
CA HIS A 173 31.95 -9.08 9.81
C HIS A 173 31.87 -9.77 11.18
N GLU A 174 30.82 -9.52 11.97
CA GLU A 174 30.70 -10.00 13.35
C GLU A 174 29.71 -11.16 13.51
N LYS A 175 28.60 -11.13 12.77
CA LYS A 175 27.46 -12.03 12.98
C LYS A 175 26.87 -12.51 11.66
N SER A 176 26.30 -13.70 11.69
CA SER A 176 25.47 -14.25 10.61
C SER A 176 24.10 -14.63 11.17
N VAL A 177 23.05 -14.38 10.37
CA VAL A 177 21.67 -14.72 10.70
C VAL A 177 21.02 -15.33 9.46
N GLN A 178 20.45 -16.51 9.62
CA GLN A 178 19.61 -17.13 8.60
C GLN A 178 18.20 -16.57 8.71
N LEU A 179 17.66 -16.04 7.60
CA LEU A 179 16.26 -15.62 7.49
C LEU A 179 15.49 -16.61 6.62
N LYS A 180 14.30 -16.97 7.08
CA LYS A 180 13.27 -17.68 6.31
C LYS A 180 12.14 -16.72 5.95
N ALA A 181 11.32 -17.11 4.99
CA ALA A 181 10.13 -16.35 4.60
C ALA A 181 9.30 -15.89 5.82
N GLY A 182 9.05 -14.59 5.92
CA GLY A 182 8.34 -13.94 7.03
C GLY A 182 9.23 -13.41 8.15
N GLU A 183 10.54 -13.72 8.14
CA GLU A 183 11.49 -13.22 9.14
C GLU A 183 12.19 -11.94 8.68
N SER A 184 12.65 -11.15 9.65
CA SER A 184 13.39 -9.91 9.38
C SER A 184 14.60 -9.77 10.28
N VAL A 185 15.55 -8.94 9.84
CA VAL A 185 16.71 -8.51 10.62
C VAL A 185 16.91 -7.01 10.49
N PHE A 186 17.28 -6.38 11.60
CA PHE A 186 17.76 -5.01 11.62
C PHE A 186 19.28 -5.00 11.45
N VAL A 187 19.78 -4.22 10.51
CA VAL A 187 21.21 -4.02 10.28
C VAL A 187 21.57 -2.59 10.68
N SER A 188 22.36 -2.46 11.75
CA SER A 188 22.86 -1.16 12.21
C SER A 188 23.80 -0.55 11.19
N HIS A 189 23.74 0.76 11.00
CA HIS A 189 24.67 1.53 10.16
C HIS A 189 26.14 1.24 10.49
N GLU A 190 26.46 0.99 11.77
CA GLU A 190 27.82 0.70 12.25
C GLU A 190 28.43 -0.57 11.64
N ALA A 191 27.61 -1.49 11.13
CA ALA A 191 28.12 -2.68 10.45
C ALA A 191 28.88 -2.32 9.15
N GLY A 192 28.63 -1.14 8.56
CA GLY A 192 29.24 -0.61 7.34
C GLY A 192 28.86 -1.36 6.06
N THR A 193 28.86 -2.69 6.09
CA THR A 193 28.45 -3.57 4.98
C THR A 193 27.83 -4.86 5.51
N TYR A 194 26.91 -5.43 4.74
CA TYR A 194 26.46 -6.80 4.93
C TYR A 194 26.48 -7.56 3.61
N ARG A 195 26.59 -8.88 3.71
CA ARG A 195 26.45 -9.82 2.60
C ARG A 195 25.16 -10.58 2.74
N TYR A 196 24.62 -11.00 1.61
CA TYR A 196 23.44 -11.86 1.56
C TYR A 196 23.66 -13.00 0.56
N GLN A 197 23.27 -14.21 0.94
CA GLN A 197 23.44 -15.42 0.12
C GLN A 197 22.29 -16.40 0.38
N GLY A 198 21.97 -17.22 -0.62
CA GLY A 198 20.94 -18.26 -0.53
C GLY A 198 19.99 -18.15 -1.71
N ARG A 199 18.73 -18.50 -1.50
CA ARG A 199 17.72 -18.46 -2.56
C ARG A 199 16.42 -17.88 -2.05
N GLY A 200 15.99 -16.77 -2.64
CA GLY A 200 14.78 -16.08 -2.22
C GLY A 200 14.73 -14.62 -2.66
N ALA A 201 13.89 -13.85 -1.97
CA ALA A 201 13.80 -12.41 -2.16
C ALA A 201 13.83 -11.68 -0.82
N LEU A 202 14.67 -10.66 -0.72
CA LEU A 202 14.69 -9.75 0.43
C LEU A 202 14.04 -8.42 0.04
N ALA A 203 13.09 -7.96 0.84
CA ALA A 203 12.72 -6.55 0.89
C ALA A 203 13.71 -5.80 1.77
N ARG A 204 14.16 -4.65 1.30
CA ARG A 204 15.13 -3.77 1.97
C ARG A 204 14.49 -2.40 2.17
N ALA A 205 14.36 -1.98 3.42
CA ALA A 205 13.94 -0.64 3.83
C ALA A 205 15.15 0.11 4.40
N PHE A 206 15.41 1.32 3.91
CA PHE A 206 16.58 2.13 4.25
C PHE A 206 16.25 3.63 4.12
N ASN A 207 17.24 4.52 4.21
CA ASN A 207 17.15 5.96 3.93
C ASN A 207 18.15 6.37 2.85
#